data_AF-A0A3A6N6Y3-F1
#
_entry.id   AF-A0A3A6N6Y3-F1
#
_cell.length_a   1.000
_cell.length_b   1.000
_cell.length_c   1.000
_cell.angle_alpha   90.00
_cell.angle_beta   90.00
_cell.angle_gamma   90.00
#
_symmetry.space_group_name_H-M   'P 1'
#
loop_
_entity.id
_entity.type
_entity.pdbx_description
1 polymer ?
#
loop_
_entity_poly.entity_id
_entity_poly.type
_entity_poly.pdbx_seq_one_letter_code
_entity_poly.pdbx_strand_id
1 'polypeptide(L)'
;MIEKHFNNGYREEGNIKIPILPVASELPTFGQFRYWYAKELDLRQSITAREGKRGFVLRHRAVLGNSTRMAIGPGSIYRIDATIADVYLVSSFDRSMIIGRPVIYMVIDVFSRMITGLYIGLEGPSWIGAMMALANATMDKVAFCAEFGIEISGQEWPCHYLPETILADRGELEGVNTDNLVDSLNIAVANTPPYRGHRQFLQ
;
A
#
# COMPACT_ATOMS: atom_id res chain seq x y z
N MET A 1 -6.98 23.07 21.01
CA MET A 1 -8.38 22.86 21.43
C MET A 1 -8.73 23.75 22.62
N ILE A 2 -8.07 23.59 23.78
CA ILE A 2 -8.31 24.44 24.96
C ILE A 2 -7.99 25.91 24.67
N GLU A 3 -6.79 26.20 24.14
CA GLU A 3 -6.38 27.56 23.75
C GLU A 3 -7.29 28.23 22.70
N LYS A 4 -8.04 27.46 21.90
CA LYS A 4 -8.87 27.98 20.80
C LYS A 4 -10.36 28.10 21.15
N HIS A 5 -10.87 27.23 22.03
CA HIS A 5 -12.30 27.13 22.33
C HIS A 5 -12.65 27.43 23.79
N PHE A 6 -11.66 27.47 24.69
CA PHE A 6 -11.84 27.73 26.12
C PHE A 6 -10.83 28.79 26.58
N ASN A 7 -10.92 30.00 26.01
CA ASN A 7 -10.17 31.17 26.45
C ASN A 7 -11.13 32.35 26.67
N ASN A 8 -10.79 33.22 27.62
CA ASN A 8 -11.52 34.45 27.92
C ASN A 8 -10.79 35.69 27.36
N GLY A 9 -9.87 35.50 26.41
CA GLY A 9 -8.99 36.52 25.87
C GLY A 9 -7.51 36.14 25.91
N TYR A 10 -6.63 37.08 25.53
CA TYR A 10 -5.18 36.91 25.48
C TYR A 10 -4.49 38.01 26.27
N ARG A 11 -3.42 37.66 26.99
CA ARG A 11 -2.45 38.61 27.57
C ARG A 11 -1.21 38.65 26.68
N GLU A 12 -0.71 39.84 26.40
CA GLU A 12 0.57 40.01 25.70
C GLU A 12 1.69 40.19 26.72
N GLU A 13 2.67 39.27 26.71
CA GLU A 13 3.95 39.44 27.39
C GLU A 13 5.05 39.44 26.31
N GLY A 14 5.54 40.64 25.97
CA GLY A 14 6.46 40.83 24.85
C GLY A 14 5.79 40.53 23.50
N ASN A 15 6.43 39.72 22.65
CA ASN A 15 5.94 39.36 21.32
C ASN A 15 5.08 38.07 21.30
N ILE A 16 4.66 37.59 22.47
CA ILE A 16 3.95 36.31 22.64
C ILE A 16 2.55 36.56 23.21
N LYS A 17 1.52 36.04 22.53
CA LYS A 17 0.12 36.08 22.97
C LYS A 17 -0.17 34.84 23.81
N ILE A 18 -0.47 35.03 25.10
CA ILE A 18 -0.76 33.95 26.05
C ILE A 18 -2.28 33.92 26.30
N PRO A 19 -2.98 32.79 26.07
CA PRO A 19 -4.41 32.69 26.32
C PRO A 19 -4.73 32.73 27.82
N ILE A 20 -5.74 33.52 28.21
CA ILE A 20 -6.26 33.55 29.56
C ILE A 20 -7.32 32.46 29.69
N LEU A 21 -7.04 31.45 30.50
CA LEU A 21 -7.96 30.34 30.73
C LEU A 21 -9.12 30.75 31.67
N PRO A 22 -10.35 30.26 31.43
CA PRO A 22 -11.47 30.46 32.32
C PRO A 22 -11.27 29.73 33.66
N VAL A 23 -12.12 30.03 34.64
CA VAL A 23 -12.08 29.41 35.97
C VAL A 23 -12.25 27.89 35.87
N ALA A 24 -11.66 27.14 36.80
CA ALA A 24 -11.60 25.68 36.74
C ALA A 24 -12.97 24.97 36.63
N SER A 25 -14.05 25.60 37.09
CA SER A 25 -15.43 25.11 36.99
C SER A 25 -16.01 25.18 35.57
N GLU A 26 -15.46 26.02 34.70
CA GLU A 26 -15.88 26.21 33.31
C GLU A 26 -15.00 25.42 32.33
N LEU A 27 -13.90 24.84 32.82
CA LEU A 27 -13.05 23.96 32.03
C LEU A 27 -13.67 22.57 31.92
N PRO A 28 -13.55 21.92 30.75
CA PRO A 28 -14.00 20.54 30.61
C PRO A 28 -13.21 19.62 31.54
N THR A 29 -13.91 18.70 32.18
CA THR A 29 -13.27 17.59 32.91
C THR A 29 -12.37 16.79 31.97
N PHE A 30 -11.39 16.06 32.51
CA PHE A 30 -10.51 15.22 31.70
C PHE A 30 -11.28 14.24 30.80
N GLY A 31 -12.39 13.68 31.28
CA GLY A 31 -13.27 12.81 30.51
C GLY A 31 -13.96 13.55 29.35
N GLN A 32 -14.49 14.74 29.59
CA GLN A 32 -15.09 15.57 28.54
C GLN A 32 -14.05 16.04 27.52
N PHE A 33 -12.87 16.45 27.98
CA PHE A 33 -11.75 16.79 27.09
C PHE A 33 -11.36 15.59 26.23
N ARG A 34 -11.21 14.39 26.80
CA ARG A 34 -10.89 13.16 26.06
C ARG A 34 -11.98 12.81 25.04
N TYR A 35 -13.24 12.95 25.42
CA TYR A 35 -14.38 12.69 24.51
C TYR A 35 -14.35 13.64 23.31
N TRP A 36 -14.24 14.95 23.56
CA TRP A 36 -14.21 15.94 22.47
C TRP A 36 -12.91 15.89 21.67
N TYR A 37 -11.77 15.63 22.32
CA TYR A 37 -10.49 15.41 21.65
C TYR A 37 -10.57 14.21 20.71
N ALA A 38 -11.16 13.09 21.13
CA ALA A 38 -11.35 11.92 20.27
C ALA A 38 -12.37 12.16 19.14
N LYS A 39 -13.38 12.99 19.39
CA LYS A 39 -14.44 13.33 18.42
C LYS A 39 -13.99 14.37 17.37
N GLU A 40 -13.12 15.30 17.75
CA GLU A 40 -12.53 16.31 16.87
C GLU A 40 -11.17 15.89 16.31
N LEU A 41 -10.63 14.74 16.73
CA LEU A 41 -9.38 14.24 16.19
C LEU A 41 -9.56 13.85 14.72
N ASP A 42 -9.05 14.68 13.82
CA ASP A 42 -8.84 14.26 12.45
C ASP A 42 -7.67 13.24 12.45
N LEU A 43 -8.03 11.96 12.46
CA LEU A 43 -7.10 10.83 12.36
C LEU A 43 -6.10 11.00 11.22
N ARG A 44 -6.49 11.64 10.11
CA ARG A 44 -5.59 11.89 8.98
C ARG A 44 -4.52 12.91 9.35
N GLN A 45 -4.90 13.99 10.05
CA GLN A 45 -3.95 15.01 10.48
C GLN A 45 -2.99 14.48 11.55
N SER A 46 -3.46 13.64 12.48
CA SER A 46 -2.61 13.09 13.53
C SER A 46 -1.56 12.11 12.97
N ILE A 47 -1.94 11.25 12.03
CA ILE A 47 -1.02 10.33 11.34
C ILE A 47 -0.08 11.13 10.42
N THR A 48 -0.58 12.14 9.70
CA THR A 48 0.24 13.01 8.85
C THR A 48 1.29 13.80 9.64
N ALA A 49 0.93 14.28 10.83
CA ALA A 49 1.85 14.99 11.72
C ALA A 49 2.91 14.05 12.31
N ARG A 50 2.55 12.80 12.61
CA ARG A 50 3.46 11.80 13.21
C ARG A 50 4.44 11.20 12.21
N GLU A 51 4.01 10.95 10.97
CA GLU A 51 4.82 10.29 9.95
C GLU A 51 5.45 11.26 8.94
N GLY A 52 5.06 12.53 9.00
CA GLY A 52 5.37 13.55 8.00
C GLY A 52 4.54 13.39 6.73
N LYS A 53 4.31 14.50 6.02
CA LYS A 53 3.52 14.52 4.76
C LYS A 53 4.00 13.47 3.74
N ARG A 54 5.32 13.26 3.67
CA ARG A 54 5.95 12.30 2.75
C ARG A 54 5.70 10.84 3.15
N GLY A 55 5.84 10.52 4.45
CA GLY A 55 5.55 9.18 4.98
C GLY A 55 4.08 8.81 4.92
N PHE A 56 3.20 9.78 5.20
CA PHE A 56 1.75 9.63 5.06
C PHE A 56 1.33 9.40 3.60
N VAL A 57 1.87 10.15 2.63
CA VAL A 57 1.55 9.96 1.20
C VAL A 57 2.08 8.63 0.65
N LEU A 58 3.18 8.10 1.20
CA LEU A 58 3.74 6.80 0.79
C LEU A 58 2.99 5.62 1.43
N ARG A 59 2.73 5.65 2.75
CA ARG A 59 2.16 4.52 3.51
C ARG A 59 0.65 4.58 3.70
N HIS A 60 0.11 5.77 3.86
CA HIS A 60 -1.31 6.04 4.13
C HIS A 60 -1.95 6.78 2.98
N ARG A 61 -1.44 6.59 1.75
CA ARG A 61 -2.18 6.96 0.55
C ARG A 61 -3.51 6.22 0.64
N ALA A 62 -4.56 6.90 1.12
CA ALA A 62 -5.86 6.69 0.55
C ALA A 62 -5.59 6.72 -0.95
N VAL A 63 -5.94 5.63 -1.63
CA VAL A 63 -5.96 5.60 -3.09
C VAL A 63 -6.90 6.74 -3.49
N LEU A 64 -6.36 7.95 -3.55
CA LEU A 64 -7.09 9.19 -3.68
C LEU A 64 -7.49 9.23 -5.14
N GLY A 65 -8.68 8.68 -5.37
CA GLY A 65 -9.53 8.92 -6.52
C GLY A 65 -8.83 8.77 -7.87
N ASN A 66 -8.61 7.53 -8.30
CA ASN A 66 -8.99 7.14 -9.67
C ASN A 66 -8.83 5.64 -9.98
N SER A 67 -7.97 4.87 -9.30
CA SER A 67 -7.71 3.49 -9.74
C SER A 67 -8.90 2.54 -9.50
N THR A 68 -9.71 2.74 -8.47
CA THR A 68 -11.00 2.03 -8.31
C THR A 68 -12.08 2.56 -9.27
N ARG A 69 -11.88 3.74 -9.87
CA ARG A 69 -12.73 4.29 -10.94
C ARG A 69 -12.31 3.83 -12.33
N MET A 70 -11.11 3.25 -12.47
CA MET A 70 -10.60 2.64 -13.71
C MET A 70 -10.78 1.12 -13.73
N ALA A 71 -10.75 0.43 -12.58
CA ALA A 71 -11.05 -0.99 -12.52
C ALA A 71 -12.57 -1.19 -12.51
N ILE A 72 -13.14 -1.52 -13.68
CA ILE A 72 -14.59 -1.68 -13.90
C ILE A 72 -15.13 -2.92 -13.18
N GLY A 73 -14.27 -3.92 -12.91
CA GLY A 73 -14.58 -5.10 -12.11
C GLY A 73 -13.32 -5.91 -11.75
N PRO A 74 -13.49 -7.10 -11.13
CA PRO A 74 -12.38 -8.03 -10.90
C PRO A 74 -11.66 -8.36 -12.20
N GLY A 75 -10.33 -8.35 -12.20
CA GLY A 75 -9.55 -8.66 -13.41
C GLY A 75 -9.35 -7.48 -14.36
N SER A 76 -9.99 -6.32 -14.13
CA SER A 76 -9.72 -5.14 -14.97
C SER A 76 -8.28 -4.64 -14.80
N ILE A 77 -7.79 -4.56 -13.56
CA ILE A 77 -6.46 -4.03 -13.29
C ILE A 77 -5.79 -4.84 -12.19
N TYR A 78 -4.65 -5.45 -12.52
CA TYR A 78 -3.77 -6.06 -11.53
C TYR A 78 -2.58 -5.15 -11.24
N ARG A 79 -2.18 -5.10 -9.98
CA ARG A 79 -0.97 -4.40 -9.53
C ARG A 79 0.03 -5.41 -9.01
N ILE A 80 1.28 -5.29 -9.44
CA ILE A 80 2.37 -6.12 -8.95
C ILE A 80 3.20 -5.33 -7.93
N ASP A 81 3.45 -5.95 -6.78
CA ASP A 81 4.29 -5.42 -5.71
C ASP A 81 5.38 -6.43 -5.36
N ALA A 82 6.59 -5.95 -5.05
CA ALA A 82 7.72 -6.78 -4.63
C ALA A 82 8.24 -6.26 -3.29
N THR A 83 8.31 -7.13 -2.29
CA THR A 83 8.78 -6.78 -0.95
C THR A 83 9.80 -7.79 -0.46
N ILE A 84 10.93 -7.30 0.05
CA ILE A 84 11.92 -8.14 0.73
C ILE A 84 11.37 -8.54 2.11
N ALA A 85 11.17 -9.83 2.33
CA ALA A 85 10.65 -10.33 3.59
C ALA A 85 11.67 -10.14 4.72
N ASP A 86 11.18 -9.82 5.92
CA ASP A 86 12.02 -9.68 7.12
C ASP A 86 12.22 -11.02 7.82
N VAL A 87 12.64 -12.02 7.06
CA VAL A 87 12.96 -13.38 7.53
C VAL A 87 14.19 -13.89 6.79
N TYR A 88 15.05 -14.63 7.50
CA TYR A 88 16.18 -15.33 6.89
C TYR A 88 15.78 -16.77 6.60
N LEU A 89 15.94 -17.18 5.34
CA LEU A 89 15.83 -18.57 4.93
C LEU A 89 17.14 -19.28 5.24
N VAL A 90 17.02 -20.52 5.72
CA VAL A 90 18.13 -21.43 5.97
C VAL A 90 18.01 -22.65 5.06
N SER A 91 19.14 -23.29 4.76
CA SER A 91 19.14 -24.47 3.90
C SER A 91 18.44 -25.66 4.56
N SER A 92 17.65 -26.38 3.76
CA SER A 92 17.04 -27.65 4.18
C SER A 92 18.09 -28.75 4.37
N PHE A 93 19.25 -28.65 3.70
CA PHE A 93 20.36 -29.59 3.84
C PHE A 93 21.21 -29.31 5.08
N ASP A 94 21.41 -28.04 5.41
CA ASP A 94 22.15 -27.60 6.59
C ASP A 94 21.57 -26.30 7.16
N ARG A 95 20.94 -26.39 8.34
CA ARG A 95 20.29 -25.26 8.99
C ARG A 95 21.27 -24.23 9.55
N SER A 96 22.56 -24.54 9.62
CA SER A 96 23.60 -23.56 9.97
C SER A 96 23.90 -22.61 8.81
N MET A 97 23.53 -22.98 7.58
CA MET A 97 23.74 -22.16 6.39
C MET A 97 22.54 -21.23 6.15
N ILE A 98 22.78 -19.93 6.28
CA ILE A 98 21.83 -18.88 5.90
C ILE A 98 21.88 -18.71 4.39
N ILE A 99 20.74 -18.88 3.73
CA ILE A 99 20.59 -18.65 2.29
C ILE A 99 20.44 -17.16 2.01
N GLY A 100 19.62 -16.46 2.79
CA GLY A 100 19.34 -15.04 2.62
C GLY A 100 17.90 -14.68 2.89
N ARG A 101 17.52 -13.46 2.49
CA ARG A 101 16.16 -12.94 2.64
C ARG A 101 15.40 -13.08 1.33
N PRO A 102 14.18 -13.64 1.35
CA PRO A 102 13.43 -13.82 0.12
C PRO A 102 12.75 -12.51 -0.29
N VAL A 103 12.54 -12.35 -1.59
CA VAL A 103 11.68 -11.35 -2.20
C VAL A 103 10.34 -11.99 -2.49
N ILE A 104 9.27 -11.38 -1.96
CA ILE A 104 7.89 -11.81 -2.17
C ILE A 104 7.27 -10.89 -3.21
N TYR A 105 6.87 -11.46 -4.34
CA TYR A 105 6.09 -10.81 -5.38
C TYR A 105 4.63 -11.17 -5.19
N MET A 106 3.75 -10.16 -5.24
CA MET A 106 2.31 -10.33 -5.12
C MET A 106 1.62 -9.63 -6.29
N VAL A 107 0.67 -10.34 -6.90
CA VAL A 107 -0.27 -9.77 -7.88
C VAL A 107 -1.57 -9.49 -7.16
N ILE A 108 -2.03 -8.24 -7.19
CA ILE A 108 -3.17 -7.76 -6.43
C ILE A 108 -4.21 -7.20 -7.40
N ASP A 109 -5.42 -7.75 -7.36
CA ASP A 109 -6.54 -7.17 -8.09
C ASP A 109 -6.95 -5.83 -7.45
N VAL A 110 -6.95 -4.75 -8.24
CA VAL A 110 -7.21 -3.40 -7.74
C VAL A 110 -8.66 -3.23 -7.29
N PHE A 111 -9.60 -3.96 -7.92
CA PHE A 111 -11.01 -3.90 -7.60
C PHE A 111 -11.33 -4.64 -6.29
N SER A 112 -11.06 -5.94 -6.22
CA SER A 112 -11.41 -6.79 -5.07
C SER A 112 -10.39 -6.71 -3.92
N ARG A 113 -9.16 -6.24 -4.19
CA ARG A 113 -7.99 -6.34 -3.29
C ARG A 113 -7.53 -7.76 -3.02
N MET A 114 -8.06 -8.75 -3.74
CA MET A 114 -7.62 -10.12 -3.66
C MET A 114 -6.20 -10.26 -4.21
N ILE A 115 -5.37 -11.04 -3.53
CA ILE A 115 -4.09 -11.47 -4.07
C ILE A 115 -4.40 -12.56 -5.10
N THR A 116 -4.16 -12.29 -6.37
CA THR A 116 -4.51 -13.20 -7.47
C THR A 116 -3.38 -14.16 -7.81
N GLY A 117 -2.13 -13.78 -7.53
CA GLY A 117 -0.95 -14.62 -7.73
C GLY A 117 0.22 -14.21 -6.86
N LEU A 118 1.18 -15.13 -6.70
CA LEU A 118 2.37 -14.94 -5.87
C LEU A 118 3.61 -15.58 -6.50
N TYR A 119 4.78 -15.05 -6.15
CA TYR A 119 6.06 -15.71 -6.39
C TYR A 119 7.04 -15.34 -5.27
N ILE A 120 7.83 -16.31 -4.82
CA ILE A 120 8.85 -16.09 -3.78
C ILE A 120 10.19 -16.55 -4.35
N GLY A 121 11.15 -15.64 -4.40
CA GLY A 121 12.49 -15.90 -4.92
C GLY A 121 13.57 -15.33 -4.02
N LEU A 122 14.83 -15.71 -4.28
CA LEU A 122 16.01 -15.13 -3.65
C LEU A 122 16.67 -14.06 -4.53
N GLU A 123 16.29 -14.05 -5.81
CA GLU A 123 16.64 -13.02 -6.78
C GLU A 123 16.07 -11.68 -6.30
N GLY A 124 16.83 -10.61 -6.51
CA GLY A 124 16.34 -9.25 -6.25
C GLY A 124 15.07 -8.94 -7.06
N PRO A 125 14.37 -7.84 -6.73
CA PRO A 125 13.25 -7.34 -7.51
C PRO A 125 13.59 -7.25 -9.01
N SER A 126 12.85 -7.98 -9.83
CA SER A 126 13.11 -8.17 -11.25
C SER A 126 11.83 -8.45 -12.01
N TRP A 127 11.87 -8.18 -13.32
CA TRP A 127 10.74 -8.46 -14.20
C TRP A 127 10.42 -9.95 -14.29
N ILE A 128 11.44 -10.81 -14.22
CA ILE A 128 11.26 -12.27 -14.23
C ILE A 128 10.42 -12.71 -13.03
N GLY A 129 10.74 -12.23 -11.82
CA GLY A 129 9.95 -12.55 -10.62
C GLY A 129 8.51 -12.04 -10.70
N ALA A 130 8.31 -10.83 -11.25
CA ALA A 130 6.98 -10.29 -11.51
C ALA A 130 6.18 -11.16 -12.50
N MET A 131 6.83 -11.68 -13.55
CA MET A 131 6.18 -12.56 -14.53
C MET A 131 5.85 -13.94 -13.97
N MET A 132 6.70 -14.49 -13.11
CA MET A 132 6.39 -15.73 -12.41
C MET A 132 5.16 -15.56 -11.50
N ALA A 133 5.04 -14.42 -10.81
CA ALA A 133 3.86 -14.11 -10.01
C ALA A 133 2.59 -13.96 -10.87
N LEU A 134 2.71 -13.35 -12.05
CA LEU A 134 1.61 -13.22 -13.00
C LEU A 134 1.19 -14.57 -13.60
N ALA A 135 2.14 -15.42 -13.97
CA ALA A 135 1.87 -16.77 -14.43
C ALA A 135 1.13 -17.57 -13.35
N ASN A 136 1.56 -17.46 -12.09
CA ASN A 136 0.83 -18.02 -10.96
C ASN A 136 -0.59 -17.47 -10.86
N ALA A 137 -0.84 -16.19 -11.17
CA ALA A 137 -2.17 -15.61 -11.14
C ALA A 137 -3.17 -16.31 -12.09
N THR A 138 -2.68 -16.93 -13.16
CA THR A 138 -3.48 -17.71 -14.12
C THR A 138 -3.60 -19.20 -13.82
N MET A 139 -2.80 -19.71 -12.87
CA MET A 139 -2.83 -21.13 -12.51
C MET A 139 -4.05 -21.48 -11.66
N ASP A 140 -4.49 -22.73 -11.75
CA ASP A 140 -5.46 -23.31 -10.80
C ASP A 140 -4.86 -23.32 -9.40
N LYS A 141 -5.50 -22.58 -8.49
CA LYS A 141 -5.04 -22.43 -7.10
C LYS A 141 -5.20 -23.71 -6.30
N VAL A 142 -6.16 -24.56 -6.64
CA VAL A 142 -6.34 -25.86 -5.97
C VAL A 142 -5.14 -26.74 -6.27
N ALA A 143 -4.77 -26.89 -7.55
CA ALA A 143 -3.60 -27.66 -7.97
C ALA A 143 -2.30 -27.08 -7.42
N PHE A 144 -2.11 -25.76 -7.52
CA PHE A 144 -0.93 -25.07 -7.01
C PHE A 144 -0.75 -25.26 -5.49
N CYS A 145 -1.80 -25.07 -4.70
CA CYS A 145 -1.72 -25.25 -3.25
C CYS A 145 -1.45 -26.71 -2.85
N ALA A 146 -1.98 -27.67 -3.61
CA ALA A 146 -1.76 -29.10 -3.37
C ALA A 146 -0.27 -29.50 -3.51
N GLU A 147 0.50 -28.85 -4.38
CA GLU A 147 1.95 -29.08 -4.52
C GLU A 147 2.72 -28.76 -3.22
N PHE A 148 2.19 -27.86 -2.39
CA PHE A 148 2.74 -27.49 -1.09
C PHE A 148 2.05 -28.20 0.09
N GLY A 149 1.18 -29.16 -0.18
CA GLY A 149 0.41 -29.88 0.84
C GLY A 149 -0.68 -29.03 1.50
N ILE A 150 -1.17 -28.00 0.80
CA ILE A 150 -2.25 -27.12 1.27
C ILE A 150 -3.53 -27.49 0.50
N GLU A 151 -4.56 -27.95 1.23
CA GLU A 151 -5.86 -28.26 0.65
C GLU A 151 -6.78 -27.05 0.71
N ILE A 152 -7.28 -26.60 -0.45
CA ILE A 152 -8.28 -25.55 -0.58
C ILE A 152 -9.37 -25.96 -1.58
N SER A 153 -10.55 -25.39 -1.43
CA SER A 153 -11.61 -25.41 -2.43
C SER A 153 -11.44 -24.26 -3.43
N GLY A 154 -11.94 -24.43 -4.66
CA GLY A 154 -11.87 -23.38 -5.69
C GLY A 154 -12.60 -22.08 -5.35
N GLN A 155 -13.46 -22.08 -4.32
CA GLN A 155 -14.14 -20.88 -3.83
C GLN A 155 -13.28 -20.07 -2.85
N GLU A 156 -12.30 -20.69 -2.20
CA GLU A 156 -11.41 -20.02 -1.26
C GLU A 156 -10.38 -19.13 -1.97
N TRP A 157 -10.00 -19.51 -3.20
CA TRP A 157 -9.13 -18.72 -4.05
C TRP A 157 -9.56 -18.75 -5.53
N PRO A 158 -10.63 -18.01 -5.89
CA PRO A 158 -11.25 -18.08 -7.21
C PRO A 158 -10.49 -17.23 -8.25
N CYS A 159 -9.16 -17.36 -8.33
CA CYS A 159 -8.31 -16.58 -9.22
C CYS A 159 -7.51 -17.48 -10.15
N HIS A 160 -7.83 -17.49 -11.43
CA HIS A 160 -7.10 -18.24 -12.47
C HIS A 160 -7.21 -17.55 -13.84
N TYR A 161 -7.34 -16.22 -13.86
CA TYR A 161 -7.60 -15.43 -15.06
C TYR A 161 -6.54 -14.35 -15.26
N LEU A 162 -6.27 -14.02 -16.53
CA LEU A 162 -5.42 -12.90 -16.91
C LEU A 162 -6.15 -11.57 -16.69
N PRO A 163 -5.43 -10.52 -16.27
CA PRO A 163 -6.00 -9.18 -16.21
C PRO A 163 -6.05 -8.52 -17.58
N GLU A 164 -6.91 -7.50 -17.71
CA GLU A 164 -6.92 -6.60 -18.87
C GLU A 164 -5.72 -5.64 -18.86
N THR A 165 -5.34 -5.12 -17.68
CA THR A 165 -4.24 -4.17 -17.50
C THR A 165 -3.36 -4.54 -16.31
N ILE A 166 -2.05 -4.37 -16.45
CA ILE A 166 -1.07 -4.52 -15.37
C ILE A 166 -0.48 -3.16 -15.02
N LEU A 167 -0.47 -2.86 -13.72
CA LEU A 167 0.24 -1.74 -13.11
C LEU A 167 1.46 -2.26 -12.35
N ALA A 168 2.64 -1.77 -12.68
CA ALA A 168 3.87 -2.13 -12.01
C ALA A 168 4.61 -0.86 -11.55
N ASP A 169 5.24 -0.92 -10.37
CA ASP A 169 5.99 0.21 -9.82
C ASP A 169 7.40 0.29 -10.44
N ARG A 170 7.71 1.46 -11.01
CA ARG A 170 8.90 1.72 -11.87
C ARG A 170 10.27 1.58 -11.21
N GLY A 171 10.36 1.46 -9.88
CA GLY A 171 11.61 1.62 -9.15
C GLY A 171 12.67 0.54 -9.42
N GLU A 172 12.24 -0.68 -9.74
CA GLU A 172 13.12 -1.86 -9.84
C GLU A 172 12.88 -2.69 -11.12
N LEU A 173 11.89 -2.31 -11.93
CA LEU A 173 11.50 -3.01 -13.17
C LEU A 173 12.03 -2.32 -14.43
N GLU A 174 13.07 -1.48 -14.30
CA GLU A 174 13.75 -0.88 -15.46
C GLU A 174 14.69 -1.90 -16.11
N GLY A 175 14.40 -2.21 -17.37
CA GLY A 175 15.36 -2.83 -18.27
C GLY A 175 14.93 -4.21 -18.74
N VAL A 176 14.59 -4.27 -20.03
CA VAL A 176 14.44 -5.47 -20.86
C VAL A 176 13.07 -6.17 -20.75
N ASN A 177 12.33 -6.14 -21.87
CA ASN A 177 11.15 -6.96 -22.19
C ASN A 177 9.76 -6.58 -21.65
N THR A 178 9.45 -5.29 -21.43
CA THR A 178 8.04 -4.87 -21.31
C THR A 178 7.25 -5.08 -22.61
N ASP A 179 7.91 -4.86 -23.76
CA ASP A 179 7.24 -4.78 -25.07
C ASP A 179 6.72 -6.15 -25.54
N ASN A 180 7.50 -7.23 -25.31
CA ASN A 180 7.10 -8.59 -25.71
C ASN A 180 5.82 -9.09 -25.01
N LEU A 181 5.50 -8.60 -23.80
CA LEU A 181 4.30 -9.02 -23.06
C LEU A 181 3.04 -8.29 -23.48
N VAL A 182 3.17 -7.00 -23.79
CA VAL A 182 2.09 -6.22 -24.40
C VAL A 182 1.68 -6.88 -25.71
N ASP A 183 2.68 -7.29 -26.51
CA ASP A 183 2.46 -7.90 -27.81
C ASP A 183 1.97 -9.37 -27.72
N SER A 184 2.41 -10.15 -26.73
CA SER A 184 2.09 -11.59 -26.65
C SER A 184 0.82 -11.91 -25.84
N LEU A 185 0.51 -11.12 -24.82
CA LEU A 185 -0.64 -11.37 -23.92
C LEU A 185 -1.80 -10.38 -24.13
N ASN A 186 -1.62 -9.38 -24.99
CA ASN A 186 -2.59 -8.30 -25.22
C ASN A 186 -2.98 -7.56 -23.92
N ILE A 187 -2.02 -7.44 -22.99
CA ILE A 187 -2.21 -6.79 -21.70
C ILE A 187 -1.58 -5.41 -21.74
N ALA A 188 -2.36 -4.37 -21.41
CA ALA A 188 -1.82 -3.03 -21.30
C ALA A 188 -0.92 -2.94 -20.05
N VAL A 189 0.35 -2.57 -20.24
CA VAL A 189 1.27 -2.29 -19.13
C VAL A 189 1.33 -0.78 -18.91
N ALA A 190 0.76 -0.31 -17.79
CA ALA A 190 0.81 1.09 -17.40
C ALA A 190 1.77 1.28 -16.22
N ASN A 191 2.88 1.97 -16.49
CA ASN A 191 3.91 2.23 -15.50
C ASN A 191 3.55 3.47 -14.65
N THR A 192 3.57 3.34 -13.31
CA THR A 192 3.28 4.46 -12.40
C THR A 192 4.26 5.62 -12.60
N PRO A 193 3.83 6.90 -12.67
CA PRO A 193 4.74 8.00 -12.97
C PRO A 193 5.81 8.18 -11.87
N PRO A 194 7.09 8.37 -12.22
CA PRO A 194 8.15 8.55 -11.26
C PRO A 194 8.05 9.93 -10.59
N TYR A 195 8.51 9.98 -9.34
CA TYR A 195 8.61 11.14 -8.48
C TYR A 195 8.93 12.47 -9.22
N ARG A 196 7.92 13.30 -9.52
CA ARG A 196 8.11 14.72 -9.87
C ARG A 196 7.03 15.61 -9.27
N GLY A 197 7.51 16.59 -8.51
CA GLY A 197 6.77 17.78 -8.16
C GLY A 197 6.38 18.57 -9.41
N HIS A 198 5.26 19.29 -9.26
CA HIS A 198 4.80 20.37 -10.12
C HIS A 198 4.89 20.15 -11.64
N ARG A 199 3.76 19.78 -12.25
CA ARG A 199 3.30 20.43 -13.48
C ARG A 199 1.78 20.35 -13.57
N GLN A 200 1.16 21.52 -13.59
CA GLN A 200 -0.21 21.73 -14.03
C GLN A 200 -0.30 21.28 -15.48
N PHE A 201 -1.30 20.46 -15.81
CA PHE A 201 -1.78 20.34 -17.16
C PHE A 201 -3.06 21.16 -17.26
N LEU A 202 -2.94 22.31 -17.93
CA LEU A 202 -4.04 22.98 -18.60
C LEU A 202 -4.38 22.18 -19.86
N GLN A 203 -5.70 21.99 -20.04
CA GLN A 203 -6.48 21.69 -21.26
C GLN A 203 -5.97 20.60 -22.21
#